data_AF-A6TKE4-F1
#
_entry.id   AF-A6TKE4-F1
#
_cell.length_a   1.000
_cell.length_b   1.000
_cell.length_c   1.000
_cell.angle_alpha   90.00
_cell.angle_beta   90.00
_cell.angle_gamma   90.00
#
_symmetry.space_group_name_H-M   'P 1'
#
loop_
_entity.id
_entity.type
_entity.pdbx_description
1 polymer ?
#
loop_
_entity_poly.entity_id
_entity_poly.type
_entity_poly.pdbx_seq_one_letter_code
_entity_poly.pdbx_strand_id
1 'polypeptide(L)'
;MIDKVIQDILEERLADLHTFMLCRVVSITPQLTIRPIPKRKYKNGRTEAYPIIINPLKLKNIPLEKDDVVAVAFSERALDGVGSRKHDLTDAVILGVI
;
A
#
# COMPACT_ATOMS: atom_id res chain seq x y z
N MET A 1 10.82 29.15 -12.72
CA MET A 1 11.80 28.42 -11.88
C MET A 1 11.12 27.83 -10.64
N ILE A 2 10.30 28.62 -9.93
CA ILE A 2 9.46 28.18 -8.81
C ILE A 2 8.44 27.11 -9.24
N ASP A 3 7.81 27.26 -10.41
CA ASP A 3 6.78 26.30 -10.87
C ASP A 3 7.32 24.87 -11.04
N LYS A 4 8.57 24.73 -11.49
CA LYS A 4 9.21 23.42 -11.66
C LYS A 4 9.48 22.75 -10.30
N VAL A 5 9.93 23.52 -9.31
CA VAL A 5 10.15 23.01 -7.95
C VAL A 5 8.83 22.57 -7.32
N ILE A 6 7.76 23.36 -7.49
CA ILE A 6 6.42 23.01 -6.99
C ILE A 6 5.91 21.73 -7.67
N GLN A 7 6.06 21.64 -8.99
CA GLN A 7 5.62 20.48 -9.75
C GLN A 7 6.40 19.21 -9.36
N ASP A 8 7.71 19.32 -9.15
CA ASP A 8 8.54 18.21 -8.67
C ASP A 8 8.09 17.73 -7.28
N ILE A 9 7.81 18.65 -6.35
CA ILE A 9 7.27 18.33 -5.02
C ILE A 9 5.90 17.67 -5.11
N LEU A 10 5.00 18.17 -5.96
CA LEU A 10 3.66 17.60 -6.13
C LEU A 10 3.73 16.17 -6.67
N GLU A 11 4.55 15.93 -7.69
CA GLU A 11 4.72 14.59 -8.27
C GLU A 11 5.30 13.60 -7.25
N GLU A 12 6.26 14.02 -6.42
CA GLU A 12 6.79 13.19 -5.33
C GLU A 12 5.71 12.86 -4.29
N ARG A 13 4.91 13.85 -3.87
CA ARG A 13 3.83 13.65 -2.90
C ARG A 13 2.72 12.75 -3.44
N LEU A 14 2.35 12.90 -4.72
CA LEU A 14 1.35 12.03 -5.35
C LEU A 14 1.86 10.60 -5.50
N ALA A 15 3.16 10.41 -5.75
CA ALA A 15 3.75 9.08 -5.84
C ALA A 15 3.76 8.33 -4.50
N ASP A 16 3.79 9.05 -3.38
CA ASP A 16 3.69 8.49 -2.03
C ASP A 16 2.24 8.39 -1.51
N LEU A 17 1.26 8.89 -2.26
CA LEU A 17 -0.15 8.84 -1.88
C LEU A 17 -0.76 7.49 -2.25
N HIS A 18 -0.71 6.56 -1.31
CA HIS A 18 -1.33 5.25 -1.47
C HIS A 18 -2.81 5.33 -1.07
N THR A 19 -3.70 5.11 -2.01
CA THR A 19 -5.15 5.07 -1.76
C THR A 19 -5.71 3.66 -1.95
N PHE A 20 -5.28 3.00 -3.02
CA PHE A 20 -5.73 1.67 -3.39
C PHE A 20 -4.68 0.92 -4.22
N MET A 21 -4.49 -0.37 -3.93
CA MET A 21 -3.64 -1.27 -4.73
C MET A 21 -4.18 -2.70 -4.75
N LEU A 22 -3.88 -3.41 -5.83
CA LEU A 22 -3.95 -4.87 -5.83
C LEU A 22 -2.69 -5.45 -5.20
N CYS A 23 -2.88 -6.35 -4.24
CA CYS A 23 -1.79 -7.02 -3.54
C CYS A 23 -1.92 -8.54 -3.71
N ARG A 24 -0.80 -9.24 -3.62
CA ARG A 24 -0.75 -10.69 -3.55
C ARG A 24 -0.51 -11.15 -2.12
N VAL A 25 -1.22 -12.16 -1.65
CA VAL A 25 -0.98 -12.80 -0.36
C VAL A 25 0.32 -13.59 -0.42
N VAL A 26 1.29 -13.22 0.43
CA VAL A 26 2.62 -13.83 0.45
C VAL A 26 2.70 -14.95 1.49
N SER A 27 2.13 -14.72 2.67
CA SER A 27 2.05 -15.69 3.76
C SER A 27 0.85 -15.41 4.65
N ILE A 28 0.33 -16.44 5.30
CA ILE A 28 -0.79 -16.38 6.26
C ILE A 28 -0.32 -16.74 7.66
N THR A 29 0.60 -17.70 7.78
CA THR A 29 1.13 -18.22 9.05
C THR A 29 2.65 -18.07 9.05
N PRO A 30 3.30 -17.50 10.09
CA PRO A 30 2.73 -17.11 11.38
C PRO A 30 1.95 -15.79 11.39
N GLN A 31 2.07 -14.98 10.34
CA GLN A 31 1.38 -13.70 10.21
C GLN A 31 0.96 -13.44 8.77
N LEU A 32 -0.18 -12.76 8.60
CA LEU A 32 -0.68 -12.39 7.27
C LEU A 32 0.20 -11.30 6.68
N THR A 33 0.72 -11.56 5.49
CA THR A 33 1.55 -10.61 4.76
C THR A 33 1.10 -10.53 3.31
N ILE A 34 1.12 -9.32 2.78
CA ILE A 34 0.73 -9.05 1.40
C ILE A 34 1.79 -8.18 0.72
N ARG A 35 1.88 -8.27 -0.61
CA ARG A 35 2.79 -7.44 -1.40
C ARG A 35 2.03 -6.78 -2.55
N PRO A 36 2.13 -5.46 -2.73
CA PRO A 36 1.58 -4.80 -3.90
C PRO A 36 2.12 -5.39 -5.20
N ILE A 37 1.22 -5.66 -6.15
CA ILE A 37 1.55 -6.17 -7.48
C ILE A 37 2.23 -5.10 -8.35
N PRO A 38 1.76 -3.83 -8.35
CA PRO A 38 2.45 -2.76 -9.07
C PRO A 38 3.89 -2.57 -8.56
N LYS A 39 4.75 -2.01 -9.40
CA LYS A 39 6.08 -1.57 -9.02
C LYS A 39 6.11 -0.04 -8.98
N ARG A 40 6.83 0.52 -8.00
CA ARG A 40 7.11 1.95 -7.95
C ARG A 40 8.06 2.30 -9.10
N LYS A 41 7.71 3.33 -9.88
CA LYS A 41 8.56 3.85 -10.96
C LYS A 41 9.11 5.21 -10.55
N TYR A 42 10.43 5.37 -10.60
CA TYR A 42 11.11 6.62 -10.30
C TYR A 42 11.38 7.43 -11.57
N LYS A 43 11.62 8.73 -11.42
CA LYS A 43 11.93 9.65 -12.54
C LYS A 43 13.13 9.20 -13.38
N ASN A 44 14.10 8.51 -12.77
CA ASN A 44 15.28 7.96 -13.44
C ASN A 44 15.00 6.65 -14.22
N GLY A 45 13.75 6.22 -14.33
CA GLY A 45 13.35 4.99 -15.03
C GLY A 45 13.55 3.70 -14.23
N ARG A 46 14.12 3.77 -13.02
CA ARG A 46 14.21 2.59 -12.14
C ARG A 46 12.83 2.16 -11.68
N THR A 47 12.64 0.86 -11.58
CA THR A 47 11.42 0.26 -11.03
C THR A 47 11.78 -0.60 -9.83
N GLU A 48 11.06 -0.41 -8.72
CA GLU A 48 11.28 -1.16 -7.49
C GLU A 48 9.97 -1.76 -7.02
N ALA A 49 10.04 -2.96 -6.44
CA ALA A 49 8.88 -3.56 -5.79
C ALA A 49 8.56 -2.81 -4.49
N TYR A 50 7.28 -2.69 -4.18
CA TYR A 50 6.87 -2.18 -2.88
C TYR A 50 7.30 -3.13 -1.75
N PRO A 51 7.51 -2.59 -0.52
CA PRO A 51 7.77 -3.41 0.65
C PRO A 51 6.61 -4.38 0.93
N ILE A 52 6.91 -5.46 1.65
CA ILE A 52 5.88 -6.36 2.17
C ILE A 52 5.10 -5.61 3.25
N ILE A 53 3.78 -5.65 3.17
CA ILE A 53 2.88 -5.15 4.19
C ILE A 53 2.59 -6.30 5.16
N ILE A 54 2.78 -6.03 6.46
CA ILE A 54 2.64 -7.02 7.53
C ILE A 54 1.39 -6.70 8.33
N ASN A 55 0.61 -7.74 8.65
CA ASN A 55 -0.62 -7.65 9.45
C ASN A 55 -1.64 -6.62 8.93
N PRO A 56 -2.00 -6.64 7.63
CA PRO A 56 -3.07 -5.79 7.14
C PRO A 56 -4.40 -6.13 7.84
N LEU A 57 -5.23 -5.12 8.09
CA LEU A 57 -6.58 -5.34 8.58
C LEU A 57 -7.44 -6.02 7.50
N LYS A 58 -8.42 -6.80 7.93
CA LYS A 58 -9.45 -7.35 7.04
C LYS A 58 -10.76 -6.64 7.31
N LEU A 59 -11.41 -6.10 6.28
CA LEU A 59 -12.72 -5.45 6.43
C LEU A 59 -13.81 -6.46 6.86
N LYS A 60 -13.70 -7.70 6.37
CA LYS A 60 -14.60 -8.81 6.68
C LYS A 60 -13.77 -10.06 6.96
N ASN A 61 -14.38 -11.05 7.60
CA ASN A 61 -13.75 -12.36 7.79
C ASN A 61 -13.72 -13.13 6.46
N ILE A 62 -12.75 -12.80 5.61
CA ILE A 62 -12.57 -13.38 4.28
C ILE A 62 -11.53 -14.50 4.40
N PRO A 63 -11.83 -15.73 3.92
CA PRO A 63 -10.82 -16.78 3.79
C PRO A 63 -9.79 -16.32 2.77
N LEU A 64 -8.52 -16.43 3.12
CA LEU A 64 -7.40 -16.07 2.26
C LEU A 64 -6.48 -17.28 2.15
N GLU A 65 -5.94 -17.48 0.96
CA GLU A 65 -4.93 -18.48 0.65
C GLU A 65 -3.64 -17.80 0.14
N LYS A 66 -2.53 -18.53 0.21
CA LYS A 66 -1.27 -18.05 -0.36
C LYS A 66 -1.47 -17.84 -1.87
N ASP A 67 -0.88 -16.78 -2.41
CA ASP A 67 -0.94 -16.38 -3.81
C ASP A 67 -2.27 -15.77 -4.29
N ASP A 68 -3.29 -15.67 -3.42
CA ASP A 68 -4.51 -14.92 -3.70
C ASP A 68 -4.20 -13.46 -4.06
N VAL A 69 -5.00 -12.90 -4.97
CA VAL A 69 -4.99 -11.48 -5.29
C VAL A 69 -6.10 -10.79 -4.49
N VAL A 70 -5.74 -9.75 -3.75
CA VAL A 70 -6.65 -9.01 -2.89
C VAL A 70 -6.69 -7.53 -3.24
N ALA A 71 -7.87 -6.94 -3.11
CA ALA A 71 -8.07 -5.50 -3.18
C ALA A 71 -7.74 -4.86 -1.83
N VAL A 72 -6.85 -3.87 -1.82
CA VAL A 72 -6.35 -3.23 -0.60
C VAL A 72 -6.54 -1.73 -0.69
N ALA A 73 -7.17 -1.15 0.32
CA ALA A 73 -7.21 0.30 0.53
C ALA A 73 -6.27 0.68 1.68
N PHE A 74 -5.73 1.89 1.62
CA PHE A 74 -4.91 2.45 2.70
C PHE A 74 -5.67 3.59 3.37
N SER A 75 -5.76 3.56 4.70
CA SER A 75 -6.56 4.56 5.40
C SER A 75 -5.89 5.93 5.39
N GLU A 76 -6.73 6.97 5.40
CA GLU A 76 -6.26 8.36 5.48
C GLU A 76 -5.54 8.66 6.80
N ARG A 77 -5.86 7.92 7.86
CA ARG A 77 -5.30 8.08 9.20
C ARG A 77 -4.79 6.75 9.73
N ALA A 78 -3.87 6.82 10.69
CA ALA A 78 -3.34 5.67 11.37
C ALA A 78 -4.44 4.80 11.99
N LEU A 79 -4.37 3.48 11.77
CA LEU A 79 -5.35 2.49 12.26
C LEU A 79 -5.09 2.07 13.70
N ASP A 80 -3.90 2.34 14.23
CA ASP A 80 -3.53 2.09 15.63
C ASP A 80 -4.07 3.16 16.59
N GLY A 81 -4.73 4.20 16.07
CA GLY A 81 -5.25 5.33 16.86
C GLY A 81 -4.18 6.24 17.44
N VAL A 82 -2.89 6.00 17.13
CA VAL A 82 -1.74 6.71 17.67
C VAL A 82 -0.84 7.15 16.52
N GLY A 83 -1.13 8.31 15.93
CA GLY A 83 -0.21 8.90 14.96
C GLY A 83 -0.78 10.01 14.10
N SER A 84 0.13 10.80 13.56
CA SER A 84 -0.12 11.78 12.49
C SER A 84 0.13 11.21 11.09
N ARG A 85 0.37 9.89 10.98
CA ARG A 85 0.57 9.19 9.70
C ARG A 85 -0.68 9.30 8.84
N LYS A 86 -0.49 9.57 7.56
CA LYS A 86 -1.55 9.66 6.56
C LYS A 86 -1.19 8.83 5.33
N HIS A 87 -2.12 8.01 4.85
CA HIS A 87 -1.94 7.18 3.65
C HIS A 87 -0.69 6.28 3.69
N ASP A 88 -0.36 5.80 4.89
CA ASP A 88 0.80 4.94 5.11
C ASP A 88 0.50 3.51 4.64
N LEU A 89 1.50 2.82 4.06
CA LEU A 89 1.36 1.45 3.60
C LEU A 89 1.09 0.45 4.73
N THR A 90 1.47 0.80 5.96
CA THR A 90 1.21 0.00 7.16
C THR A 90 -0.25 0.02 7.58
N ASP A 91 -0.97 1.08 7.21
CA ASP A 91 -2.37 1.29 7.54
C ASP A 91 -3.29 0.69 6.43
N ALA A 92 -3.00 -0.56 6.05
CA ALA A 92 -3.65 -1.27 4.95
C ALA A 92 -4.86 -2.09 5.39
N VAL A 93 -5.93 -2.03 4.59
CA VAL A 93 -7.18 -2.78 4.79
C VAL A 93 -7.51 -3.60 3.55
N ILE A 94 -7.61 -4.92 3.72
CA ILE A 94 -8.08 -5.85 2.70
C ILE A 94 -9.61 -5.76 2.58
N LEU A 95 -10.08 -5.43 1.38
CA LEU A 95 -11.51 -5.29 1.07
C LEU A 95 -12.15 -6.59 0.60
N GLY A 96 -11.39 -7.43 -0.11
CA GLY A 96 -11.89 -8.65 -0.77
C GLY A 96 -10.80 -9.37 -1.56
N VAL A 97 -11.07 -10.63 -1.90
CA VAL A 97 -10.33 -11.40 -2.91
C VAL A 97 -10.90 -11.04 -4.30
N ILE A 98 -10.03 -10.96 -5.31
CA ILE A 98 -10.37 -10.66 -6.71
C ILE A 98 -10.39 -11.94 -7.53
#